data_AF-A0A821JTT6-F1
#
_entry.id   AF-A0A821JTT6-F1
#
_cell.length_a   1.000
_cell.length_b   1.000
_cell.length_c   1.000
_cell.angle_alpha   90.00
_cell.angle_beta   90.00
_cell.angle_gamma   90.00
#
_symmetry.space_group_name_H-M   'P 1'
#
loop_
_entity.id
_entity.type
_entity.pdbx_description
1 polymer ?
#
loop_
_entity_poly.entity_id
_entity_poly.type
_entity_poly.pdbx_seq_one_letter_code
_entity_poly.pdbx_strand_id
1 'polypeptide(L)' 'SCDIIKQWVDKFSLFYSIQNNERDRLYSNCLLEQIIFRTAARVDGDRVILCSGTVIHKIQMNYLLGDVAQQLYDYSSTLK' A
#
# COMPACT_ATOMS: atom_id res chain seq x y z
N SER A 1 -1.52 7.57 4.00
CA SER A 1 -1.13 6.15 3.84
C SER A 1 0.24 5.83 4.40
N CYS A 2 1.26 6.65 4.14
CA CYS A 2 2.62 6.46 4.68
C CYS A 2 2.63 6.38 6.21
N ASP A 3 1.99 7.33 6.91
CA ASP A 3 1.94 7.32 8.39
C ASP A 3 1.27 6.05 8.94
N ILE A 4 0.24 5.55 8.27
CA ILE A 4 -0.47 4.32 8.66
C ILE A 4 0.45 3.11 8.50
N ILE A 5 1.28 3.07 7.45
CA ILE A 5 2.26 2.01 7.24
C ILE A 5 3.37 2.10 8.30
N LYS A 6 3.86 3.31 8.60
CA LYS A 6 4.87 3.51 9.66
C LYS A 6 4.35 3.04 11.02
N GLN A 7 3.14 3.48 11.41
CA GLN A 7 2.48 3.03 12.63
C GLN A 7 2.21 1.52 12.65
N TRP A 8 2.00 0.89 11.50
CA TRP A 8 1.88 -0.56 11.41
C TRP A 8 3.23 -1.26 11.64
N VAL A 9 4.33 -0.77 11.03
CA VAL A 9 5.69 -1.29 11.26
C VAL A 9 6.08 -1.17 12.73
N ASP A 10 5.75 -0.06 13.39
CA ASP A 10 6.10 0.20 14.78
C ASP A 10 5.45 -0.79 15.78
N LYS A 11 4.44 -1.58 15.35
CA LYS A 11 3.81 -2.63 16.17
C LYS A 11 4.61 -3.92 16.22
N PHE A 12 5.59 -4.10 15.33
CA PHE A 12 6.39 -5.33 15.29
C PHE A 12 7.57 -5.22 16.24
N SER A 13 7.49 -5.93 17.36
CA SER A 13 8.54 -5.91 18.40
C SER A 13 9.92 -6.35 17.89
N LEU A 14 9.94 -7.20 16.86
CA LEU A 14 11.16 -7.64 16.17
C LEU A 14 11.96 -6.48 15.56
N PHE A 15 11.30 -5.37 15.22
CA PHE A 15 12.00 -4.20 14.71
C PHE A 15 12.68 -3.40 15.83
N TYR A 16 12.35 -3.61 17.11
CA TYR A 16 13.03 -2.90 18.21
C TYR A 16 14.50 -3.30 18.38
N SER A 17 14.92 -4.48 17.93
CA SER A 17 16.32 -4.91 17.96
C SER A 17 17.15 -4.40 16.77
N ILE A 18 16.51 -3.81 15.76
CA ILE A 18 17.18 -3.27 14.56
C ILE A 18 17.59 -1.82 14.84
N GLN A 19 18.78 -1.42 14.37
CA GLN A 19 19.23 -0.03 14.52
C GLN A 19 18.27 0.95 13.80
N ASN A 20 18.12 2.16 14.35
CA ASN A 20 17.16 3.14 13.83
C ASN A 20 17.36 3.46 12.34
N ASN A 21 18.60 3.69 11.94
CA ASN A 21 19.00 3.95 10.55
C ASN A 21 18.63 2.79 9.61
N GLU A 22 18.78 1.55 10.05
CA GLU A 22 18.43 0.36 9.27
C GLU A 22 16.92 0.21 9.15
N ARG A 23 16.16 0.48 10.22
CA ARG A 23 14.70 0.51 10.16
C ARG A 23 14.17 1.54 9.17
N ASP A 24 14.73 2.73 9.17
CA ASP A 24 14.30 3.79 8.26
C ASP A 24 14.67 3.46 6.81
N ARG A 25 15.82 2.81 6.57
CA ARG A 25 16.15 2.26 5.24
C ARG A 25 15.19 1.17 4.81
N LEU A 26 14.87 0.21 5.67
CA LEU A 26 13.90 -0.86 5.37
C LEU A 26 12.52 -0.28 5.06
N TYR A 27 12.04 0.65 5.87
CA TYR A 27 10.77 1.34 5.64
C TYR A 27 10.77 2.05 4.29
N SER A 28 11.81 2.83 3.98
CA SER A 28 11.88 3.61 2.74
C SER A 28 11.95 2.71 1.50
N ASN A 29 12.73 1.63 1.56
CA ASN A 29 12.87 0.70 0.45
C ASN A 29 11.57 -0.08 0.17
N CYS A 30 10.81 -0.42 1.21
CA CYS A 30 9.59 -1.23 1.07
C CYS A 30 8.30 -0.38 0.98
N LEU A 31 8.36 0.94 1.10
CA LEU A 31 7.17 1.78 1.24
C LEU A 31 6.22 1.65 0.05
N LEU A 32 6.75 1.74 -1.17
CA LEU A 32 5.92 1.68 -2.38
C LEU A 32 5.28 0.29 -2.55
N GLU A 33 6.05 -0.77 -2.34
CA GLU A 33 5.56 -2.15 -2.38
C GLU A 33 4.42 -2.36 -1.37
N GLN A 34 4.58 -1.84 -0.15
CA GLN A 34 3.55 -1.90 0.88
C GLN A 34 2.29 -1.11 0.50
N ILE A 35 2.43 0.06 -0.12
CA ILE A 35 1.29 0.84 -0.63
C ILE A 35 0.55 0.06 -1.71
N ILE A 36 1.26 -0.48 -2.70
CA ILE A 36 0.68 -1.24 -3.81
C ILE A 36 -0.03 -2.48 -3.28
N PHE A 37 0.65 -3.30 -2.48
CA PHE A 37 0.11 -4.53 -1.91
C PHE A 37 -1.17 -4.28 -1.12
N ARG A 38 -1.15 -3.31 -0.19
CA ARG A 38 -2.31 -3.01 0.66
C ARG A 38 -3.47 -2.41 -0.11
N THR A 39 -3.19 -1.64 -1.16
CA THR A 39 -4.22 -1.07 -2.01
C THR A 39 -4.85 -2.16 -2.89
N ALA A 40 -4.03 -3.00 -3.51
CA ALA A 40 -4.47 -4.12 -4.34
C ALA A 40 -5.33 -5.12 -3.55
N ALA A 41 -4.93 -5.46 -2.33
CA ALA A 41 -5.69 -6.36 -1.45
C ALA A 41 -7.07 -5.80 -1.05
N ARG A 42 -7.32 -4.50 -1.25
CA ARG A 42 -8.57 -3.82 -0.87
C ARG A 42 -9.29 -3.20 -2.07
N VAL A 43 -9.08 -3.76 -3.26
CA VAL A 43 -9.94 -3.49 -4.42
C VAL A 43 -11.16 -4.42 -4.33
N ASP A 44 -12.35 -3.85 -4.47
CA ASP A 44 -13.62 -4.56 -4.41
C ASP A 44 -14.57 -4.06 -5.50
N GLY A 45 -14.86 -4.92 -6.48
CA GLY A 45 -15.56 -4.53 -7.71
C GLY A 45 -14.88 -3.34 -8.38
N ASP A 46 -15.59 -2.21 -8.46
CA ASP A 46 -15.11 -0.96 -9.05
C ASP A 46 -14.57 0.05 -8.04
N ARG A 47 -14.37 -0.37 -6.79
CA ARG A 47 -13.91 0.47 -5.69
C ARG A 47 -12.51 0.08 -5.26
N VAL A 48 -11.69 1.10 -4.98
CA VAL A 48 -10.36 0.98 -4.38
C VAL A 48 -10.44 1.63 -2.99
N ILE A 49 -10.14 0.85 -1.96
CA ILE A 49 -10.20 1.33 -0.57
C ILE A 49 -8.78 1.59 -0.07
N LEU A 50 -8.42 2.87 0.07
CA LEU A 50 -7.10 3.27 0.55
C LEU A 50 -6.92 2.95 2.04
N CYS A 51 -5.66 2.94 2.51
CA CYS A 51 -5.34 2.71 3.92
C CYS A 51 -6.00 3.73 4.87
N SER A 52 -6.30 4.94 4.40
CA SER A 52 -7.05 5.97 5.16
C SER A 52 -8.53 5.65 5.35
N GLY A 53 -9.06 4.62 4.68
CA GLY A 53 -10.50 4.36 4.58
C GLY A 53 -11.20 5.14 3.46
N THR A 54 -10.48 6.02 2.76
CA THR A 54 -11.00 6.71 1.57
C THR A 54 -11.32 5.70 0.48
N VAL A 55 -12.54 5.77 -0.05
CA VAL A 55 -13.01 4.94 -1.16
C VAL A 55 -12.93 5.75 -2.45
N ILE A 56 -12.28 5.19 -3.46
CA ILE A 56 -12.09 5.81 -4.76
C ILE A 56 -12.62 4.86 -5.83
N HIS A 57 -13.35 5.38 -6.82
CA HIS A 57 -13.79 4.57 -7.95
C HIS A 57 -12.62 4.27 -8.90
N LYS A 58 -12.57 3.10 -9.53
CA LYS A 58 -11.50 2.73 -10.49
C LYS A 58 -11.27 3.78 -11.57
N ILE A 59 -12.34 4.38 -12.10
CA ILE A 59 -12.25 5.47 -13.09
C ILE A 59 -11.43 6.67 -12.57
N GLN A 60 -11.62 7.05 -11.30
CA GLN A 60 -10.86 8.16 -10.69
C GLN A 60 -9.39 7.76 -10.50
N MET A 61 -9.13 6.51 -10.12
CA MET A 61 -7.75 6.00 -10.02
C MET A 61 -7.06 5.90 -11.38
N ASN A 62 -7.78 5.53 -12.43
CA ASN A 62 -7.26 5.49 -13.80
C ASN A 62 -6.90 6.89 -14.28
N TYR A 63 -7.72 7.89 -13.97
CA TYR A 63 -7.39 9.28 -14.27
C TYR A 63 -6.11 9.74 -13.56
N LEU A 64 -5.87 9.26 -12.33
CA LEU A 64 -4.77 9.72 -11.49
C LEU A 64 -3.44 8.99 -11.76
N LEU A 65 -3.48 7.69 -12.09
CA LEU A 65 -2.31 6.84 -12.26
C LEU A 65 -2.11 6.32 -13.70
N GLY A 66 -3.06 6.55 -14.60
CA GLY A 66 -3.01 6.03 -15.97
C GLY A 66 -2.89 4.50 -16.00
N ASP A 67 -2.00 4.00 -16.85
CA ASP A 67 -1.79 2.56 -17.09
C ASP A 67 -1.32 1.79 -15.84
N VAL A 68 -0.70 2.48 -14.87
CA VAL A 68 -0.29 1.87 -13.61
C VAL A 68 -1.50 1.39 -12.80
N ALA A 69 -2.66 2.06 -12.94
CA ALA A 69 -3.89 1.63 -12.28
C ALA A 69 -4.33 0.25 -12.78
N GLN A 70 -4.16 -0.04 -14.07
CA GLN A 70 -4.52 -1.34 -14.63
C GLN A 70 -3.63 -2.44 -14.05
N GLN A 71 -2.31 -2.23 -13.98
CA GLN A 71 -1.37 -3.17 -13.36
C GLN A 71 -1.71 -3.46 -11.89
N LEU A 72 -2.17 -2.45 -11.15
CA LEU A 72 -2.64 -2.61 -9.77
C LEU A 72 -3.88 -3.51 -9.69
N TYR A 73 -4.83 -3.37 -10.62
CA TYR A 73 -6.04 -4.19 -10.65
C TYR A 73 -5.74 -5.63 -11.07
N ASP A 74 -4.85 -5.80 -12.04
CA ASP A 74 -4.39 -7.12 -12.46
C ASP A 74 -3.72 -7.82 -11.27
N TYR A 75 -2.84 -7.13 -10.56
CA TYR A 75 -2.25 -7.65 -9.33
C TYR A 75 -3.29 -7.96 -8.25
N SER A 76 -4.29 -7.09 -8.06
CA SER A 76 -5.40 -7.36 -7.14
C SER A 76 -6.16 -8.64 -7.48
N SER A 77 -6.38 -8.90 -8.78
CA SER A 77 -7.06 -10.11 -9.24
C SER A 77 -6.26 -11.37 -8.94
N THR A 78 -4.92 -11.30 -8.96
CA THR A 78 -4.06 -12.44 -8.60
C THR A 78 -3.98 -12.73 -7.11
N LEU A 79 -4.37 -11.78 -6.25
CA LEU A 79 -4.35 -11.94 -4.80
C LEU A 79 -5.61 -12.63 -4.26
N LYS A 80 -6.64 -12.81 -5.09
CA LYS A 80 -7.94 -13.42 -4.72
C LYS A 80 -8.09 -14.81 -5.32
#